data_AF-A0A7J7IKC3-F1
#
_entry.id   AF-A0A7J7IKC3-F1
#
_cell.length_a   1.000
_cell.length_b   1.000
_cell.length_c   1.000
_cell.angle_alpha   90.00
_cell.angle_beta   90.00
_cell.angle_gamma   90.00
#
_symmetry.space_group_name_H-M   'P 1'
#
loop_
_entity.id
_entity.type
_entity.pdbx_description
1 polymer ?
#
loop_
_entity_poly.entity_id
_entity_poly.type
_entity_poly.pdbx_seq_one_letter_code
_entity_poly.pdbx_strand_id
1 'polypeptide(L)'
;MEIGTAAEDAYRRDLTINALFYNINTEQVEDWTQMGLRDLTNGQIRTPLPPEITFLDDPLRVLRAVRFASRFGFTVVPDLIEAASVPQVQEALVKKVSRDRVGNELCQIFAGPRPAMALSLLYDMGLEACLFPLPNVFAVSDYPKGWTNRSVTQVARLERFGIYWQRHGIDMFPNECFRRIAVASACLSPLFQLNM
;
A
#
# COMPACT_ATOMS: atom_id res chain seq x y z
N MET A 1 24.07 12.73 -21.62
CA MET A 1 23.62 11.80 -20.56
C MET A 1 24.69 11.85 -19.50
N GLU A 2 24.46 12.58 -18.41
CA GLU A 2 25.40 12.59 -17.29
C GLU A 2 25.25 11.28 -16.52
N ILE A 3 26.39 10.67 -16.18
CA ILE A 3 26.44 9.45 -15.38
C ILE A 3 26.34 9.88 -13.92
N GLY A 4 25.30 9.42 -13.22
CA GLY A 4 25.13 9.67 -11.79
C GLY A 4 26.15 8.88 -10.96
N THR A 5 26.61 9.49 -9.88
CA THR A 5 27.45 8.85 -8.86
C THR A 5 26.67 7.81 -8.04
N ALA A 6 27.36 6.91 -7.36
CA ALA A 6 26.71 5.94 -6.46
C ALA A 6 25.90 6.62 -5.35
N ALA A 7 26.40 7.75 -4.85
CA ALA A 7 25.68 8.58 -3.89
C ALA A 7 24.36 9.11 -4.48
N GLU A 8 24.38 9.67 -5.70
CA GLU A 8 23.16 10.17 -6.35
C GLU A 8 22.15 9.06 -6.66
N ASP A 9 22.60 7.84 -7.02
CA ASP A 9 21.71 6.68 -7.16
C ASP A 9 21.07 6.30 -5.83
N ALA A 10 21.84 6.28 -4.74
CA ALA A 10 21.36 5.94 -3.39
C ALA A 10 20.17 6.82 -2.97
N TYR A 11 20.27 8.14 -3.17
CA TYR A 11 19.21 9.08 -2.82
C TYR A 11 17.98 9.02 -3.74
N ARG A 12 18.09 8.39 -4.91
CA ARG A 12 16.95 8.14 -5.81
C ARG A 12 16.20 6.85 -5.47
N ARG A 13 16.68 6.01 -4.55
CA ARG A 13 16.01 4.75 -4.18
C ARG A 13 14.83 4.95 -3.25
N ASP A 14 14.03 3.89 -3.14
CA ASP A 14 12.81 3.89 -2.34
C ASP A 14 13.10 3.90 -0.83
N LEU A 15 13.98 3.01 -0.36
CA LEU A 15 14.27 2.81 1.05
C LEU A 15 15.77 2.82 1.35
N THR A 16 16.15 3.28 2.54
CA THR A 16 17.55 3.30 3.03
C THR A 16 18.17 1.90 3.02
N ILE A 17 17.41 0.88 3.48
CA ILE A 17 17.84 -0.52 3.46
C ILE A 17 18.09 -1.08 2.04
N ASN A 18 17.43 -0.50 1.03
CA ASN A 18 17.60 -0.87 -0.38
C ASN A 18 18.66 0.00 -1.08
N ALA A 19 19.24 0.97 -0.39
CA ALA A 19 20.24 1.91 -0.88
C ALA A 19 21.67 1.56 -0.44
N LEU A 20 21.87 0.33 0.05
CA LEU A 20 23.20 -0.23 0.36
C LEU A 20 23.85 -0.76 -0.93
N PHE A 21 25.14 -0.48 -1.08
CA PHE A 21 25.95 -0.93 -2.21
C PHE A 21 27.04 -1.88 -1.70
N TYR A 22 27.44 -2.83 -2.54
CA TYR A 22 28.59 -3.68 -2.26
C TYR A 22 29.67 -3.40 -3.29
N ASN A 23 30.84 -2.93 -2.83
CA ASN A 23 31.96 -2.63 -3.69
C ASN A 23 32.82 -3.89 -3.84
N ILE A 24 32.85 -4.44 -5.05
CA ILE A 24 33.60 -5.67 -5.37
C ILE A 24 35.12 -5.49 -5.36
N ASN A 25 35.62 -4.26 -5.45
CA ASN A 25 37.07 -3.99 -5.44
C ASN A 25 37.61 -3.87 -4.02
N THR A 26 36.81 -3.31 -3.10
CA THR A 26 37.19 -3.15 -1.69
C THR A 26 36.59 -4.22 -0.78
N GLU A 27 35.67 -5.05 -1.30
CA GLU A 27 34.92 -6.06 -0.56
C GLU A 27 34.14 -5.50 0.64
N GLN A 28 33.65 -4.27 0.51
CA GLN A 28 32.97 -3.54 1.58
C GLN A 28 31.55 -3.13 1.18
N VAL A 29 30.68 -3.08 2.19
CA VAL A 29 29.35 -2.48 2.06
C VAL A 29 29.48 -0.96 2.20
N GLU A 30 28.99 -0.23 1.20
CA GLU A 30 28.94 1.22 1.17
C GLU A 30 27.51 1.68 1.49
N ASP A 31 27.38 2.53 2.51
CA ASP A 31 26.10 3.16 2.90
C ASP A 31 26.18 4.68 2.68
N TRP A 32 25.81 5.10 1.47
CA TRP A 32 25.81 6.51 1.07
C TRP A 32 24.73 7.34 1.78
N THR A 33 23.71 6.69 2.33
CA THR A 33 22.65 7.34 3.13
C THR A 33 23.06 7.52 4.59
N GLN A 34 24.11 6.81 5.04
CA GLN A 34 24.56 6.71 6.43
C GLN A 34 23.51 6.14 7.40
N MET A 35 22.36 5.71 6.89
CA MET A 35 21.24 5.20 7.69
C MET A 35 20.88 3.75 7.34
N GLY A 36 21.18 3.27 6.13
CA GLY A 36 20.76 1.96 5.64
C GLY A 36 21.21 0.80 6.53
N LEU A 37 22.46 0.78 6.99
CA LEU A 37 22.96 -0.28 7.89
C LEU A 37 22.28 -0.23 9.27
N ARG A 38 22.07 0.98 9.80
CA ARG A 38 21.40 1.21 11.08
C ARG A 38 19.93 0.81 11.01
N ASP A 39 19.23 1.21 9.95
CA ASP A 39 17.82 0.91 9.72
C ASP A 39 17.62 -0.59 9.50
N LEU A 40 18.53 -1.24 8.77
CA LEU A 40 18.50 -2.70 8.60
C LEU A 40 18.67 -3.42 9.94
N THR A 41 19.61 -2.98 10.77
CA THR A 41 19.87 -3.58 12.09
C THR A 41 18.68 -3.38 13.04
N ASN A 42 18.05 -2.21 13.00
CA ASN A 42 16.92 -1.87 13.86
C ASN A 42 15.56 -2.31 13.30
N GLY A 43 15.52 -2.90 12.10
CA GLY A 43 14.30 -3.26 11.41
C GLY A 43 13.38 -2.05 11.15
N GLN A 44 13.94 -0.95 10.60
CA GLN A 44 13.21 0.27 10.27
C GLN A 44 13.05 0.44 8.76
N ILE A 45 11.86 0.90 8.35
CA ILE A 45 11.57 1.30 6.97
C ILE A 45 11.58 2.82 6.91
N ARG A 46 12.55 3.37 6.17
CA ARG A 46 12.79 4.81 5.99
C ARG A 46 13.20 5.11 4.55
N THR A 47 12.87 6.29 4.04
CA THR A 47 13.29 6.79 2.72
C THR A 47 14.63 7.55 2.81
N PRO A 48 15.50 7.51 1.79
CA PRO A 48 16.77 8.27 1.78
C PRO A 48 16.59 9.80 1.81
N LEU A 49 15.54 10.29 1.15
CA LEU A 49 15.12 11.70 1.15
C LEU A 49 13.88 11.88 2.03
N PRO A 50 13.48 13.12 2.37
CA PRO A 50 12.22 13.38 3.06
C PRO A 50 11.06 12.59 2.41
N PRO A 51 10.24 11.86 3.20
CA PRO A 51 9.25 10.94 2.65
C PRO A 51 8.27 11.61 1.68
N GLU A 52 7.83 12.84 1.96
CA GLU A 52 6.94 13.60 1.07
C GLU A 52 7.54 13.80 -0.34
N ILE A 53 8.82 14.20 -0.42
CA ILE A 53 9.51 14.39 -1.69
C ILE A 53 9.60 13.04 -2.43
N THR A 54 9.97 11.99 -1.71
CA THR A 54 10.09 10.63 -2.25
C THR A 54 8.77 10.12 -2.81
N PHE A 55 7.66 10.37 -2.12
CA PHE A 55 6.33 9.93 -2.54
C PHE A 55 5.73 10.80 -3.63
N LEU A 56 6.01 12.09 -3.67
CA LEU A 56 5.55 12.95 -4.76
C LEU A 56 6.27 12.65 -6.08
N ASP A 57 7.53 12.20 -6.03
CA ASP A 57 8.31 11.75 -7.18
C ASP A 57 7.77 10.43 -7.75
N ASP A 58 7.67 9.39 -6.92
CA ASP A 58 7.02 8.12 -7.27
C ASP A 58 6.08 7.63 -6.16
N PRO A 59 4.77 7.90 -6.28
CA PRO A 59 3.79 7.55 -5.24
C PRO A 59 3.70 6.05 -4.96
N LEU A 60 4.10 5.18 -5.91
CA LEU A 60 4.07 3.74 -5.68
C LEU A 60 5.03 3.32 -4.55
N ARG A 61 6.01 4.15 -4.20
CA ARG A 61 6.94 3.92 -3.08
C ARG A 61 6.24 3.81 -1.74
N VAL A 62 5.07 4.43 -1.56
CA VAL A 62 4.27 4.27 -0.34
C VAL A 62 3.85 2.81 -0.16
N LEU A 63 3.29 2.20 -1.20
CA LEU A 63 2.87 0.80 -1.18
C LEU A 63 4.07 -0.15 -1.07
N ARG A 64 5.20 0.19 -1.73
CA ARG A 64 6.44 -0.57 -1.57
C ARG A 64 6.93 -0.54 -0.13
N ALA A 65 6.91 0.61 0.55
CA ALA A 65 7.29 0.71 1.96
C ALA A 65 6.44 -0.22 2.84
N VAL A 66 5.11 -0.25 2.62
CA VAL A 66 4.19 -1.19 3.29
C VAL A 66 4.52 -2.65 2.97
N ARG A 67 4.86 -2.96 1.71
CA ARG A 67 5.28 -4.30 1.30
C ARG A 67 6.55 -4.73 2.02
N PHE A 68 7.57 -3.89 2.07
CA PHE A 68 8.84 -4.21 2.76
C PHE A 68 8.62 -4.35 4.27
N ALA A 69 7.88 -3.42 4.89
CA ALA A 69 7.51 -3.49 6.30
C ALA A 69 6.83 -4.81 6.65
N SER A 70 5.76 -5.17 5.94
CA SER A 70 4.99 -6.39 6.18
C SER A 70 5.73 -7.68 5.77
N ARG A 71 6.63 -7.61 4.78
CA ARG A 71 7.45 -8.76 4.35
C ARG A 71 8.53 -9.10 5.36
N PHE A 72 9.21 -8.11 5.93
CA PHE A 72 10.31 -8.33 6.86
C PHE A 72 9.89 -8.24 8.34
N GLY A 73 8.73 -7.65 8.63
CA GLY A 73 8.26 -7.43 9.99
C GLY A 73 8.92 -6.20 10.61
N PHE A 74 9.28 -5.24 9.74
CA PHE A 74 9.99 -4.03 10.11
C PHE A 74 8.99 -2.93 10.45
N THR A 75 9.41 -2.03 11.34
CA THR A 75 8.59 -0.89 11.78
C THR A 75 8.75 0.26 10.80
N VAL A 76 7.63 0.84 10.38
CA VAL A 76 7.64 2.06 9.57
C VAL A 76 7.86 3.26 10.49
N VAL A 77 8.78 4.14 10.10
CA VAL A 77 9.12 5.33 10.90
C VAL A 77 7.97 6.35 10.88
N PRO A 78 7.70 7.09 11.98
CA PRO A 78 6.51 7.94 12.08
C PRO A 78 6.39 9.00 10.97
N ASP A 79 7.51 9.62 10.60
CA ASP A 79 7.57 10.63 9.52
C ASP A 79 7.12 10.08 8.16
N LEU A 80 7.31 8.77 7.93
CA LEU A 80 6.89 8.11 6.71
C LEU A 80 5.38 7.82 6.70
N ILE A 81 4.78 7.53 7.87
CA ILE A 81 3.33 7.38 8.02
C ILE A 81 2.64 8.73 7.83
N GLU A 82 3.14 9.77 8.49
CA GLU A 82 2.62 11.13 8.39
C GLU A 82 2.63 11.61 6.93
N ALA A 83 3.76 11.47 6.24
CA ALA A 83 3.86 11.85 4.82
C ALA A 83 2.92 11.08 3.90
N ALA A 84 2.66 9.79 4.16
CA ALA A 84 1.71 9.00 3.36
C ALA A 84 0.26 9.46 3.55
N SER A 85 -0.07 10.01 4.73
CA SER A 85 -1.40 10.54 5.05
C SER A 85 -1.69 11.91 4.43
N VAL A 86 -0.66 12.59 3.89
CA VAL A 86 -0.79 13.91 3.26
C VAL A 86 -1.69 13.82 2.01
N PRO A 87 -2.76 14.64 1.89
CA PRO A 87 -3.70 14.55 0.77
C PRO A 87 -3.04 14.64 -0.62
N GLN A 88 -2.01 15.47 -0.75
CA GLN A 88 -1.26 15.63 -2.01
C GLN A 88 -0.56 14.34 -2.44
N VAL A 89 -0.05 13.54 -1.48
CA VAL A 89 0.57 12.24 -1.74
C VAL A 89 -0.50 11.24 -2.19
N GLN A 90 -1.65 11.21 -1.51
CA GLN A 90 -2.76 10.32 -1.87
C GLN A 90 -3.33 10.65 -3.25
N GLU A 91 -3.50 11.94 -3.56
CA GLU A 91 -3.90 12.39 -4.89
C GLU A 91 -2.88 12.03 -5.96
N ALA A 92 -1.58 12.19 -5.67
CA ALA A 92 -0.51 11.78 -6.58
C ALA A 92 -0.55 10.27 -6.84
N LEU A 93 -0.79 9.45 -5.81
CA LEU A 93 -0.96 8.01 -5.97
C LEU A 93 -2.12 7.66 -6.90
N VAL A 94 -3.24 8.39 -6.79
CA VAL A 94 -4.41 8.19 -7.64
C VAL A 94 -4.18 8.64 -9.09
N LYS A 95 -3.50 9.78 -9.27
CA LYS A 95 -3.36 10.46 -10.58
C LYS A 95 -2.15 10.01 -11.38
N LYS A 96 -1.01 9.73 -10.73
CA LYS A 96 0.27 9.43 -11.39
C LYS A 96 0.54 7.93 -11.59
N VAL A 97 -0.13 7.06 -10.83
CA VAL A 97 0.12 5.61 -10.85
C VAL A 97 -1.09 4.89 -11.43
N SER A 98 -0.87 4.00 -12.41
CA SER A 98 -1.94 3.21 -13.00
C SER A 98 -2.55 2.22 -12.01
N ARG A 99 -3.83 1.90 -12.18
CA ARG A 99 -4.54 0.94 -11.34
C ARG A 99 -3.92 -0.46 -11.41
N ASP A 100 -3.38 -0.86 -12.55
CA ASP A 100 -2.66 -2.13 -12.70
C ASP A 100 -1.40 -2.19 -11.83
N ARG A 101 -0.61 -1.11 -11.78
CA ARG A 101 0.60 -1.05 -10.94
C ARG A 101 0.24 -1.09 -9.46
N VAL A 102 -0.80 -0.36 -9.06
CA VAL A 102 -1.34 -0.42 -7.69
C VAL A 102 -1.81 -1.83 -7.35
N GLY A 103 -2.61 -2.46 -8.22
CA GLY A 103 -3.11 -3.81 -8.02
C GLY A 103 -2.01 -4.86 -7.90
N ASN A 104 -0.97 -4.77 -8.75
CA ASN A 104 0.19 -5.64 -8.69
C ASN A 104 0.96 -5.51 -7.37
N GLU A 105 1.11 -4.28 -6.87
CA GLU A 105 1.80 -4.04 -5.59
C GLU A 105 0.97 -4.55 -4.41
N LEU A 106 -0.35 -4.28 -4.40
CA LEU A 106 -1.28 -4.83 -3.41
C LEU A 106 -1.28 -6.37 -3.42
N CYS A 107 -1.21 -6.99 -4.60
CA CYS A 107 -1.08 -8.44 -4.69
C CYS A 107 0.16 -8.97 -3.97
N GLN A 108 1.29 -8.33 -4.16
CA GLN A 108 2.53 -8.75 -3.50
C GLN A 108 2.48 -8.50 -1.99
N ILE A 109 1.84 -7.41 -1.55
CA ILE A 109 1.62 -7.12 -0.13
C ILE A 109 0.79 -8.24 0.52
N PHE A 110 -0.37 -8.57 -0.04
CA PHE A 110 -1.28 -9.54 0.57
C PHE A 110 -0.91 -11.00 0.33
N ALA A 111 -0.10 -11.30 -0.69
CA ALA A 111 0.56 -12.59 -0.83
C ALA A 111 1.74 -12.77 0.14
N GLY A 112 2.20 -11.69 0.77
CA GLY A 112 3.28 -11.70 1.75
C GLY A 112 2.93 -12.41 3.06
N PRO A 113 3.93 -12.58 3.95
CA PRO A 113 3.79 -13.37 5.18
C PRO A 113 2.91 -12.71 6.26
N ARG A 114 2.73 -11.38 6.24
CA ARG A 114 2.00 -10.63 7.28
C ARG A 114 0.93 -9.69 6.69
N PRO A 115 -0.11 -10.22 6.03
CA PRO A 115 -1.14 -9.40 5.39
C PRO A 115 -1.93 -8.53 6.39
N ALA A 116 -2.15 -9.00 7.63
CA ALA A 116 -2.82 -8.22 8.67
C ALA A 116 -2.02 -6.98 9.11
N MET A 117 -0.70 -7.11 9.27
CA MET A 117 0.19 -5.99 9.55
C MET A 117 0.17 -4.98 8.38
N ALA A 118 0.20 -5.48 7.15
CA ALA A 118 0.12 -4.61 5.98
C ALA A 118 -1.20 -3.83 5.94
N LEU A 119 -2.30 -4.50 6.29
CA LEU A 119 -3.62 -3.87 6.36
C LEU A 119 -3.68 -2.76 7.39
N SER A 120 -3.10 -2.98 8.59
CA SER A 120 -2.98 -1.95 9.62
C SER A 120 -2.20 -0.75 9.11
N LEU A 121 -1.04 -0.97 8.47
CA LEU A 121 -0.23 0.12 7.94
C LEU A 121 -0.96 0.93 6.86
N LEU A 122 -1.72 0.27 5.97
CA LEU A 122 -2.53 0.97 4.96
C LEU A 122 -3.59 1.86 5.61
N TYR A 123 -4.19 1.41 6.71
CA TYR A 123 -5.16 2.17 7.50
C TYR A 123 -4.50 3.33 8.25
N ASP A 124 -3.39 3.08 8.92
CA ASP A 124 -2.65 4.09 9.70
C ASP A 124 -2.14 5.21 8.78
N MET A 125 -1.84 4.90 7.52
CA MET A 125 -1.48 5.86 6.48
C MET A 125 -2.69 6.54 5.79
N GLY A 126 -3.92 6.17 6.15
CA GLY A 126 -5.15 6.73 5.58
C GLY A 126 -5.38 6.43 4.09
N LEU A 127 -4.83 5.33 3.58
CA LEU A 127 -4.82 5.01 2.14
C LEU A 127 -6.07 4.24 1.69
N GLU A 128 -6.98 3.88 2.61
CA GLU A 128 -8.14 3.06 2.31
C GLU A 128 -9.04 3.67 1.23
N ALA A 129 -9.32 4.98 1.30
CA ALA A 129 -10.21 5.65 0.37
C ALA A 129 -9.61 5.76 -1.04
N CYS A 130 -8.28 5.91 -1.15
CA CYS A 130 -7.60 6.09 -2.44
C CYS A 130 -7.31 4.75 -3.15
N LEU A 131 -7.11 3.68 -2.37
CA LEU A 131 -6.86 2.32 -2.86
C LEU A 131 -8.14 1.55 -3.13
N PHE A 132 -9.14 1.70 -2.28
CA PHE A 132 -10.40 0.96 -2.32
C PHE A 132 -11.60 1.92 -2.42
N PRO A 133 -11.72 2.70 -3.51
CA PRO A 133 -12.87 3.58 -3.67
C PRO A 133 -14.15 2.75 -3.74
N LEU A 134 -15.10 3.03 -2.84
CA LEU A 134 -16.44 2.44 -2.94
C LEU A 134 -17.12 3.03 -4.19
N PRO A 135 -17.80 2.23 -5.02
CA PRO A 135 -18.61 2.77 -6.10
C PRO A 135 -19.71 3.66 -5.51
N ASN A 136 -19.91 4.86 -6.06
CA ASN A 136 -21.02 5.78 -5.74
C ASN A 136 -22.42 5.22 -6.11
N VAL A 137 -22.52 3.93 -6.47
CA VAL A 137 -23.68 3.33 -7.15
C VAL A 137 -24.67 2.68 -6.18
N PHE A 138 -24.45 2.74 -4.87
CA PHE A 138 -25.43 2.23 -3.90
C PHE A 138 -26.19 3.36 -3.23
N ALA A 139 -27.20 3.89 -3.92
CA ALA A 139 -28.22 4.69 -3.25
C ALA A 139 -28.97 3.80 -2.25
N VAL A 140 -29.25 4.31 -1.05
CA VAL A 140 -30.01 3.59 -0.01
C VAL A 140 -31.41 3.15 -0.50
N SER A 141 -31.89 3.76 -1.59
CA SER A 141 -33.15 3.42 -2.26
C SER A 141 -33.13 2.13 -3.09
N ASP A 142 -31.96 1.58 -3.43
CA ASP A 142 -31.84 0.39 -4.29
C ASP A 142 -31.97 -0.95 -3.52
N TYR A 143 -32.29 -0.87 -2.23
CA TYR A 143 -32.53 -2.04 -1.39
C TYR A 143 -34.02 -2.42 -1.39
N PRO A 144 -34.38 -3.69 -1.65
CA PRO A 144 -35.78 -4.13 -1.62
C PRO A 144 -36.40 -3.90 -0.24
N LYS A 145 -37.61 -3.33 -0.22
CA LYS A 145 -38.36 -3.03 1.02
C LYS A 145 -38.61 -4.31 1.83
N GLY A 146 -38.24 -4.29 3.11
CA GLY A 146 -38.46 -5.38 4.08
C GLY A 146 -37.20 -5.97 4.72
N TRP A 147 -36.01 -5.54 4.28
CA TRP A 147 -34.75 -6.04 4.80
C TRP A 147 -34.19 -5.11 5.89
N THR A 148 -34.54 -5.36 7.14
CA THR A 148 -34.04 -4.61 8.29
C THR A 148 -32.69 -5.15 8.77
N ASN A 149 -31.66 -4.34 8.52
CA ASN A 149 -30.41 -4.16 9.27
C ASN A 149 -29.86 -5.32 10.14
N ARG A 150 -28.72 -5.90 9.73
CA ARG A 150 -27.42 -5.89 10.48
C ARG A 150 -26.44 -7.01 10.13
N SER A 151 -26.85 -8.08 9.44
CA SER A 151 -25.93 -9.17 9.04
C SER A 151 -25.95 -9.45 7.53
N VAL A 152 -27.09 -9.22 6.89
CA VAL A 152 -27.27 -9.57 5.47
C VAL A 152 -26.83 -8.46 4.51
N THR A 153 -26.78 -7.21 4.98
CA THR A 153 -26.23 -6.07 4.21
C THR A 153 -24.73 -6.20 3.96
N GLN A 154 -23.99 -6.87 4.85
CA GLN A 154 -22.55 -7.10 4.68
C GLN A 154 -22.27 -8.20 3.64
N VAL A 155 -23.02 -9.31 3.69
CA VAL A 155 -22.89 -10.41 2.72
C VAL A 155 -23.40 -9.99 1.34
N ALA A 156 -24.57 -9.35 1.26
CA ALA A 156 -25.10 -8.84 -0.01
C ALA A 156 -24.22 -7.72 -0.61
N ARG A 157 -23.50 -6.94 0.22
CA ARG A 157 -22.50 -5.99 -0.25
C ARG A 157 -21.25 -6.69 -0.76
N LEU A 158 -20.72 -7.69 -0.07
CA LEU A 158 -19.58 -8.48 -0.56
C LEU A 158 -19.90 -9.22 -1.87
N GLU A 159 -21.08 -9.82 -1.97
CA GLU A 159 -21.57 -10.48 -3.19
C GLU A 159 -21.81 -9.48 -4.33
N ARG A 160 -22.41 -8.31 -4.06
CA ARG A 160 -22.64 -7.29 -5.10
C ARG A 160 -21.40 -6.47 -5.45
N PHE A 161 -20.43 -6.35 -4.55
CA PHE A 161 -19.08 -5.90 -4.89
C PHE A 161 -18.45 -6.91 -5.83
N GLY A 162 -18.51 -8.22 -5.53
CA GLY A 162 -18.13 -9.28 -6.45
C GLY A 162 -18.78 -9.11 -7.84
N ILE A 163 -20.08 -8.84 -7.89
CA ILE A 163 -20.83 -8.62 -9.13
C ILE A 163 -20.41 -7.31 -9.86
N TYR A 164 -20.03 -6.25 -9.14
CA TYR A 164 -19.50 -5.01 -9.73
C TYR A 164 -18.15 -5.25 -10.42
N TRP A 165 -17.25 -5.98 -9.76
CA TRP A 165 -15.98 -6.40 -10.34
C TRP A 165 -16.20 -7.33 -11.54
N GLN A 166 -17.14 -8.28 -11.45
CA GLN A 166 -17.56 -9.11 -12.57
C GLN A 166 -17.98 -8.28 -13.81
N ARG A 167 -18.94 -7.36 -13.62
CA ARG A 167 -19.51 -6.57 -14.72
C ARG A 167 -18.50 -5.66 -15.45
N HIS A 168 -17.36 -5.36 -14.82
CA HIS A 168 -16.27 -4.56 -15.39
C HIS A 168 -15.06 -5.41 -15.84
N GLY A 169 -15.24 -6.72 -16.04
CA GLY A 169 -14.23 -7.61 -16.64
C GLY A 169 -13.29 -8.25 -15.62
N ILE A 170 -13.68 -8.31 -14.35
CA ILE A 170 -12.92 -8.87 -13.24
C ILE A 170 -13.72 -10.08 -12.71
N ASP A 171 -14.16 -10.91 -13.66
CA ASP A 171 -14.90 -12.13 -13.43
C ASP A 171 -13.94 -13.27 -13.07
N MET A 172 -14.25 -13.97 -11.98
CA MET A 172 -13.39 -14.92 -11.25
C MET A 172 -12.18 -14.25 -10.60
N PHE A 173 -11.99 -14.49 -9.31
CA PHE A 173 -10.65 -14.45 -8.72
C PHE A 173 -10.17 -15.89 -8.59
N PRO A 174 -9.51 -16.46 -9.62
CA PRO A 174 -8.84 -17.75 -9.50
C PRO A 174 -7.62 -17.63 -8.58
N ASN A 175 -7.09 -16.42 -8.46
CA ASN A 175 -5.87 -16.10 -7.74
C ASN A 175 -6.19 -15.64 -6.31
N GLU A 176 -5.58 -16.33 -5.35
CA GLU A 176 -5.70 -16.06 -3.91
C GLU A 176 -5.42 -14.60 -3.54
N CYS A 177 -4.56 -13.91 -4.30
CA CYS A 177 -4.29 -12.48 -4.16
C CYS A 177 -5.60 -11.66 -4.08
N PHE A 178 -6.46 -11.77 -5.09
CA PHE A 178 -7.58 -10.86 -5.20
C PHE A 178 -8.66 -11.14 -4.15
N ARG A 179 -8.77 -12.40 -3.67
CA ARG A 179 -9.61 -12.73 -2.52
C ARG A 179 -9.12 -12.01 -1.26
N ARG A 180 -7.80 -12.00 -1.03
CA ARG A 180 -7.20 -11.28 0.11
C ARG A 180 -7.36 -9.76 -0.01
N ILE A 181 -7.26 -9.21 -1.23
CA ILE A 181 -7.56 -7.79 -1.50
C ILE A 181 -9.04 -7.46 -1.21
N ALA A 182 -9.97 -8.33 -1.61
CA ALA A 182 -11.39 -8.12 -1.35
C ALA A 182 -11.70 -8.14 0.17
N VAL A 183 -11.10 -9.06 0.92
CA VAL A 183 -11.21 -9.10 2.39
C VAL A 183 -10.60 -7.83 3.01
N ALA A 184 -9.41 -7.43 2.57
CA ALA A 184 -8.77 -6.19 3.01
C ALA A 184 -9.67 -4.96 2.79
N SER A 185 -10.24 -4.81 1.59
CA SER A 185 -11.17 -3.73 1.26
C SER A 185 -12.41 -3.74 2.17
N ALA A 186 -12.93 -4.92 2.51
CA ALA A 186 -14.06 -5.04 3.42
C ALA A 186 -13.72 -4.59 4.85
N CYS A 187 -12.57 -5.03 5.37
CA CYS A 187 -12.09 -4.67 6.71
C CYS A 187 -11.78 -3.18 6.87
N LEU A 188 -11.29 -2.52 5.81
CA LEU A 188 -10.98 -1.09 5.81
C LEU A 188 -12.19 -0.19 5.52
N SER A 189 -13.34 -0.76 5.17
CA SER A 189 -14.53 0.05 4.91
C SER A 189 -15.03 0.71 6.21
N PRO A 190 -15.43 1.99 6.20
CA PRO A 190 -16.01 2.67 7.38
C PRO A 190 -17.21 1.94 7.99
N LEU A 191 -17.85 1.07 7.20
CA LEU A 191 -19.02 0.27 7.58
C LEU A 191 -18.67 -0.97 8.41
N PHE A 192 -17.42 -1.45 8.37
CA PHE A 192 -16.96 -2.57 9.21
C PHE A 192 -16.50 -2.07 10.59
N GLN A 193 -15.96 -0.86 10.65
CA GLN A 193 -15.45 -0.23 11.87
C GLN A 193 -16.55 0.24 12.84
N LEU A 194 -17.78 0.43 12.37
CA LEU A 194 -18.93 0.83 13.19
C LEU A 194 -19.57 -0.32 14.01
N ASN A 195 -19.02 -1.54 13.95
CA ASN A 195 -19.59 -2.75 14.59
C ASN A 195 -18.57 -3.59 15.39
N MET A 196 -17.44 -3.01 15.81
CA MET A 196 -16.61 -3.54 16.92
C MET A 196 -16.69 -2.57 18.11
#